data_AF-A9UWK4-F1
#
_entry.id   AF-A9UWK4-F1
#
_cell.length_a   1.000
_cell.length_b   1.000
_cell.length_c   1.000
_cell.angle_alpha   90.00
_cell.angle_beta   90.00
_cell.angle_gamma   90.00
#
_symmetry.space_group_name_H-M   'P 1'
#
loop_
_entity.id
_entity.type
_entity.pdbx_description
1 polymer ?
#
loop_
_entity_poly.entity_id
_entity_poly.type
_entity_poly.pdbx_seq_one_letter_code
_entity_poly.pdbx_strand_id
1 'polypeptide(L)'
;RRVVATDANMLNHQPGSGQISFQWRRRDRMTAIDTCTSWLIEPMQWMAEVVNGELQGKVVCPKCSHRLGSFNWAGAQCSCGAWLTPAFRINKSKVDYITRQP
;
A
#
# COMPACT_ATOMS: atom_id res chain seq x y z
N ARG A 1 -13.11 -11.26 -11.13
CA ARG A 1 -12.50 -11.17 -9.79
C ARG A 1 -11.29 -12.13 -9.72
N ARG A 2 -10.21 -11.77 -9.02
CA ARG A 2 -9.03 -12.62 -8.74
C ARG A 2 -8.46 -12.23 -7.38
N VAL A 3 -7.98 -13.18 -6.59
CA VAL A 3 -7.30 -12.91 -5.32
C VAL A 3 -5.90 -12.36 -5.61
N VAL A 4 -5.57 -11.21 -5.01
CA VAL A 4 -4.26 -10.54 -5.19
C VAL A 4 -3.34 -10.70 -3.99
N ALA A 5 -3.91 -10.81 -2.79
CA ALA A 5 -3.19 -11.06 -1.55
C ALA A 5 -4.14 -11.77 -0.56
N THR A 6 -3.55 -12.44 0.43
CA THR A 6 -4.25 -13.02 1.58
C THR A 6 -3.77 -12.34 2.85
N ASP A 7 -4.45 -12.56 3.98
CA ASP A 7 -4.04 -12.01 5.27
C ASP A 7 -2.61 -12.42 5.66
N ALA A 8 -2.15 -13.60 5.24
CA ALA A 8 -0.78 -14.08 5.47
C ALA A 8 0.29 -13.23 4.76
N ASN A 9 -0.09 -12.48 3.72
CA ASN A 9 0.82 -11.60 2.98
C ASN A 9 0.62 -10.13 3.35
N MET A 10 -0.30 -9.81 4.27
CA MET A 10 -0.57 -8.44 4.69
C MET A 10 0.35 -8.07 5.84
N LEU A 11 0.96 -6.89 5.72
CA LEU A 11 1.83 -6.32 6.74
C LEU A 11 1.09 -5.17 7.43
N ASN A 12 1.14 -5.17 8.76
CA ASN A 12 0.61 -4.09 9.57
C ASN A 12 1.73 -3.09 9.88
N HIS A 13 1.36 -1.82 10.01
CA HIS A 13 2.27 -0.79 10.53
C HIS A 13 1.50 0.18 11.40
N GLN A 14 2.22 0.79 12.35
CA GLN A 14 1.66 1.84 13.18
C GLN A 14 1.69 3.17 12.42
N PRO A 15 0.66 4.03 12.56
CA PRO A 15 0.70 5.40 12.06
C PRO A 15 1.98 6.11 12.50
N GLY A 16 2.60 6.84 11.57
CA GLY A 16 3.82 7.59 11.86
C GLY A 16 3.48 9.00 12.33
N SER A 17 4.45 9.68 12.94
CA SER A 17 4.32 11.08 13.39
C SER A 17 4.06 12.10 12.26
N GLY A 18 4.08 11.65 11.00
CA GLY A 18 3.77 12.47 9.83
C GLY A 18 4.74 13.65 9.65
N GLN A 19 4.55 14.39 8.55
CA GLN A 19 5.30 15.60 8.25
C GLN A 19 4.74 16.77 9.07
N ILE A 20 4.89 16.77 10.39
CA ILE A 20 4.53 17.95 11.24
C ILE A 20 5.18 19.23 10.69
N SER A 21 6.37 19.12 10.10
CA SER A 21 7.15 20.25 9.58
C SER A 21 6.65 20.84 8.24
N PHE A 22 5.79 20.15 7.48
CA PHE A 22 5.33 20.61 6.14
C PHE A 22 3.79 20.70 6.01
N GLN A 23 3.06 20.70 7.14
CA GLN A 23 1.60 20.69 7.18
C GLN A 23 0.91 22.01 6.77
N TRP A 24 1.65 23.05 6.37
CA TRP A 24 1.08 24.38 6.10
C TRP A 24 -0.01 24.42 5.00
N ARG A 25 -0.16 23.36 4.19
CA ARG A 25 -1.21 23.22 3.16
C ARG A 25 -2.34 22.22 3.46
N ARG A 26 -2.33 21.49 4.57
CA ARG A 26 -3.40 20.53 4.89
C ARG A 26 -4.18 20.97 6.13
N ARG A 27 -4.91 22.08 6.00
CA ARG A 27 -5.82 22.57 7.05
C ARG A 27 -7.12 21.77 7.21
N ASP A 28 -7.41 20.80 6.34
CA ASP A 28 -8.75 20.19 6.26
C ASP A 28 -8.83 18.69 6.65
N ARG A 29 -7.81 18.14 7.31
CA ARG A 29 -7.86 16.74 7.79
C ARG A 29 -7.25 16.54 9.18
N MET A 30 -7.43 17.51 10.07
CA MET A 30 -7.04 17.37 11.48
C MET A 30 -7.85 16.28 12.22
N THR A 31 -8.95 15.80 11.63
CA THR A 31 -9.89 14.82 12.20
C THR A 31 -9.97 13.49 11.45
N ALA A 32 -9.12 13.26 10.44
CA ALA A 32 -9.09 11.96 9.78
C ALA A 32 -8.25 10.97 10.61
N ILE A 33 -8.89 10.36 11.60
CA ILE A 33 -8.43 9.18 12.35
C ILE A 33 -7.52 8.33 11.46
N ASP A 34 -6.23 8.27 11.82
CA ASP A 34 -5.23 7.17 11.82
C ASP A 34 -5.44 5.93 10.93
N THR A 35 -6.19 6.04 9.84
CA THR A 35 -6.60 4.90 9.02
C THR A 35 -5.85 4.94 7.71
N CYS A 36 -4.90 4.01 7.59
CA CYS A 36 -4.12 3.84 6.37
C CYS A 36 -5.05 3.58 5.19
N THR A 37 -4.89 4.36 4.10
CA THR A 37 -5.67 4.20 2.87
C THR A 37 -5.17 3.08 1.97
N SER A 38 -4.11 2.38 2.39
CA SER A 38 -3.46 1.32 1.62
C SER A 38 -3.25 0.09 2.48
N TRP A 39 -3.32 -1.07 1.85
CA TRP A 39 -2.81 -2.33 2.38
C TRP A 39 -1.32 -2.41 2.06
N LEU A 40 -0.50 -2.75 3.05
CA LEU A 40 0.90 -3.09 2.84
C LEU A 40 0.97 -4.62 2.68
N ILE A 41 1.74 -5.09 1.70
CA ILE A 41 1.88 -6.52 1.43
C ILE A 41 3.33 -6.88 1.19
N GLU A 42 3.67 -8.16 1.29
CA GLU A 42 4.95 -8.67 0.84
C GLU A 42 5.06 -8.63 -0.70
N PRO A 43 6.29 -8.64 -1.26
CA PRO A 43 6.50 -8.85 -2.69
C PRO A 43 5.90 -10.18 -3.15
N MET A 44 5.07 -10.15 -4.19
CA MET A 44 4.38 -11.35 -4.69
C MET A 44 4.90 -11.75 -6.07
N GLN A 45 4.97 -13.06 -6.36
CA GLN A 45 5.44 -13.60 -7.64
C GLN A 45 4.68 -13.08 -8.87
N TRP A 46 3.43 -12.64 -8.71
CA TRP A 46 2.65 -12.09 -9.81
C TRP A 46 3.01 -10.63 -10.16
N MET A 47 3.84 -9.97 -9.36
CA MET A 47 4.31 -8.61 -9.62
C MET A 47 5.48 -8.64 -10.61
N ALA A 48 5.15 -8.62 -11.91
CA ALA A 48 6.14 -8.77 -12.98
C ALA A 48 7.34 -7.81 -12.88
N GLU A 49 7.11 -6.52 -12.62
CA GLU A 49 8.19 -5.52 -12.47
C GLU A 49 9.17 -5.90 -11.34
N VAL A 50 8.65 -6.43 -10.24
CA VAL A 50 9.45 -6.83 -9.08
C VAL A 50 10.29 -8.07 -9.40
N VAL A 51 9.71 -9.04 -10.09
CA VAL A 51 10.41 -10.26 -10.54
C VAL A 51 11.49 -9.94 -11.57
N ASN A 52 11.27 -8.91 -12.40
CA ASN A 52 12.24 -8.41 -13.37
C ASN A 52 13.39 -7.59 -12.72
N GLY A 53 13.37 -7.40 -11.41
CA GLY A 53 14.44 -6.71 -10.67
C GLY A 53 14.28 -5.20 -10.58
N GLU A 54 13.12 -4.64 -10.93
CA GLU A 54 12.86 -3.20 -10.77
C GLU A 54 12.86 -2.82 -9.29
N LEU A 55 13.48 -1.67 -8.98
CA LEU A 55 13.60 -1.16 -7.60
C LEU A 55 12.38 -0.35 -7.15
N GLN A 56 11.59 0.15 -8.09
CA GLN A 56 10.37 0.89 -7.82
C GLN A 56 9.44 0.80 -9.02
N GLY A 57 8.13 0.90 -8.79
CA GLY A 57 7.19 0.76 -9.88
C GLY A 57 5.73 0.68 -9.45
N LYS A 58 4.91 0.10 -10.33
CA LYS A 58 3.47 -0.02 -10.15
C LYS A 58 3.10 -1.44 -9.76
N VAL A 59 2.16 -1.56 -8.84
CA VAL A 59 1.48 -2.84 -8.62
C VAL A 59 0.24 -2.87 -9.50
N VAL A 60 0.22 -3.75 -10.49
CA VAL A 60 -0.86 -3.88 -11.49
C VAL A 60 -1.58 -5.21 -11.34
N CYS A 61 -2.90 -5.23 -11.57
CA CYS A 61 -3.67 -6.46 -11.51
C CYS A 61 -3.17 -7.48 -12.55
N PRO A 62 -2.84 -8.72 -12.15
CA PRO A 62 -2.30 -9.72 -13.09
C PRO A 62 -3.34 -10.22 -14.12
N LYS A 63 -4.62 -9.85 -13.96
CA LYS A 63 -5.69 -10.23 -14.91
C LYS A 63 -6.03 -9.13 -15.91
N CYS A 64 -6.04 -7.85 -15.50
CA CYS A 64 -6.55 -6.76 -16.32
C CYS A 64 -5.60 -5.56 -16.44
N SER A 65 -4.39 -5.66 -15.87
CA SER A 65 -3.36 -4.62 -15.88
C SER A 65 -3.77 -3.27 -15.28
N HIS A 66 -4.95 -3.18 -14.64
CA HIS A 66 -5.35 -1.98 -13.92
C HIS A 66 -4.43 -1.75 -12.72
N ARG A 67 -4.05 -0.50 -12.49
CA ARG A 67 -3.18 -0.13 -11.37
C ARG A 67 -3.89 -0.31 -10.04
N LEU A 68 -3.33 -1.17 -9.19
CA LEU A 68 -3.79 -1.41 -7.82
C LEU A 68 -3.01 -0.56 -6.81
N GLY A 69 -1.75 -0.26 -7.10
CA GLY A 69 -0.89 0.49 -6.19
C GLY A 69 0.51 0.77 -6.73
N SER A 70 1.52 0.65 -5.86
CA SER A 70 2.93 0.94 -6.18
C SER A 70 3.87 0.20 -5.23
N PHE A 71 5.11 -0.01 -5.67
CA PHE A 71 6.17 -0.50 -4.81
C PHE A 71 7.41 0.39 -4.87
N ASN A 72 8.21 0.39 -3.80
CA ASN A 72 9.54 0.99 -3.75
C ASN A 72 10.40 0.24 -2.72
N TRP A 73 11.53 -0.33 -3.14
CA TRP A 73 12.45 -1.06 -2.27
C TRP A 73 13.19 -0.18 -1.28
N ALA A 74 13.53 1.06 -1.63
CA ALA A 74 14.11 2.04 -0.72
C ALA A 74 13.10 2.54 0.34
N GLY A 75 11.81 2.26 0.10
CA GLY A 75 10.72 2.65 0.95
C GLY A 75 9.99 3.89 0.47
N ALA A 76 8.90 4.21 1.14
CA ALA A 76 8.06 5.35 0.83
C ALA A 76 7.20 5.73 2.04
N GLN A 77 6.76 6.99 2.05
CA GLN A 77 5.83 7.47 3.06
C GLN A 77 4.41 6.91 2.81
N CYS A 78 3.79 6.41 3.87
CA CYS A 78 2.38 6.04 3.94
C CYS A 78 1.49 7.27 4.11
N SER A 79 0.21 7.16 3.73
CA SER A 79 -0.79 8.21 3.96
C SER A 79 -1.03 8.52 5.44
N CYS A 80 -0.76 7.57 6.34
CA CYS A 80 -0.77 7.77 7.79
C CYS A 80 0.50 8.44 8.34
N GLY A 81 1.46 8.81 7.47
CA GLY A 81 2.69 9.47 7.87
C GLY A 81 3.86 8.53 8.22
N ALA A 82 3.64 7.22 8.37
CA ALA A 82 4.70 6.25 8.60
C ALA A 82 5.65 6.14 7.40
N TRP A 83 6.95 5.95 7.67
CA TRP A 83 7.91 5.53 6.65
C TRP A 83 7.94 4.02 6.57
N LEU A 84 7.73 3.45 5.39
CA LEU A 84 7.66 2.00 5.17
C LEU A 84 8.83 1.57 4.29
N THR A 85 9.59 0.57 4.71
CA THR A 85 10.68 -0.02 3.91
C THR A 85 10.69 -1.55 4.08
N PRO A 86 10.57 -2.32 2.99
CA PRO A 86 10.22 -1.88 1.64
C PRO A 86 8.73 -1.49 1.54
N ALA A 87 8.39 -0.59 0.61
CA ALA A 87 7.04 -0.01 0.51
C ALA A 87 6.20 -0.65 -0.60
N PHE A 88 5.65 -1.84 -0.36
CA PHE A 88 4.78 -2.57 -1.29
C PHE A 88 3.30 -2.38 -0.94
N ARG A 89 2.60 -1.49 -1.65
CA ARG A 89 1.25 -1.06 -1.25
C ARG A 89 0.19 -1.22 -2.32
N ILE A 90 -1.02 -1.60 -1.90
CA ILE A 90 -2.25 -1.65 -2.68
C ILE A 90 -3.25 -0.65 -2.11
N ASN A 91 -3.89 0.16 -2.96
CA ASN A 91 -4.89 1.12 -2.51
C ASN A 91 -6.20 0.39 -2.16
N LYS A 92 -6.74 0.66 -0.97
CA LYS A 92 -8.01 0.07 -0.48
C LYS A 92 -9.19 0.36 -1.41
N SER A 93 -9.19 1.49 -2.13
CA SER A 93 -10.26 1.85 -3.07
C SER A 93 -10.26 1.04 -4.37
N LYS A 94 -9.23 0.23 -4.61
CA LYS A 94 -9.05 -0.55 -5.85
C LYS A 94 -9.29 -2.04 -5.67
N VAL A 95 -9.52 -2.51 -4.44
CA VAL A 95 -9.69 -3.92 -4.09
C VAL A 95 -10.74 -4.10 -3.00
N ASP A 96 -11.45 -5.22 -3.03
CA ASP A 96 -12.35 -5.59 -1.93
C ASP A 96 -11.62 -6.46 -0.91
N TYR A 97 -11.93 -6.26 0.37
CA TYR A 97 -11.59 -7.22 1.43
C TYR A 97 -12.72 -8.23 1.59
N ILE A 98 -12.39 -9.52 1.59
CA ILE A 98 -13.38 -10.60 1.73
C ILE A 98 -12.95 -11.49 2.88
N THR A 99 -13.73 -11.51 3.96
CA THR A 99 -13.60 -12.51 5.02
C THR A 99 -14.28 -13.79 4.55
N ARG A 100 -13.54 -14.91 4.47
CA ARG A 100 -14.18 -16.22 4.38
C ARG A 100 -14.75 -16.52 5.76
N GLN A 101 -16.07 -16.41 5.93
CA GLN A 101 -16.71 -17.01 7.09
C GLN A 101 -16.60 -18.54 6.97
N PRO A 102 -16.40 -19.26 8.09
CA PRO A 102 -16.32 -20.72 8.09
C PRO A 102 -17.62 -21.36 7.64
#